data_AF-A0A392V0Q2-F1
#
_entry.id   AF-A0A392V0Q2-F1
#
_cell.length_a   1.000
_cell.length_b   1.000
_cell.length_c   1.000
_cell.angle_alpha   90.00
_cell.angle_beta   90.00
_cell.angle_gamma   90.00
#
_symmetry.space_group_name_H-M   'P 1'
#
loop_
_entity.id
_entity.type
_entity.pdbx_description
1 polymer ?
#
loop_
_entity_poly.entity_id
_entity_poly.type
_entity_poly.pdbx_seq_one_letter_code
_entity_poly.pdbx_strand_id
1 'polypeptide(L)' 'MAPYEALYGRRCQTPLCWYQDGESMIVGPDMVQQTTYKVKQIRARMKVTQDRQKSYADKRRRPLE' A
#
# COMPACT_ATOMS: atom_id res chain seq x y z
N MET A 1 17.91 19.89 -10.57
CA MET A 1 17.91 18.59 -9.86
C MET A 1 18.49 17.56 -10.80
N ALA A 2 19.56 16.86 -10.41
CA ALA A 2 20.09 15.78 -11.23
C ALA A 2 19.04 14.66 -11.31
N PRO A 3 18.70 14.15 -12.49
CA PRO A 3 17.78 13.02 -12.59
C PRO A 3 18.37 11.85 -11.82
N TYR A 4 17.48 11.12 -11.13
CA TYR A 4 17.77 9.94 -10.32
C TYR A 4 18.73 8.93 -11.00
N GLU A 5 18.70 8.87 -12.33
CA GLU A 5 19.58 8.07 -13.19
C GLU A 5 21.07 8.43 -13.06
N ALA A 6 21.40 9.72 -12.88
CA ALA A 6 22.77 10.20 -12.75
C ALA A 6 23.40 9.86 -11.38
N LEU A 7 22.57 9.65 -10.34
CA LEU A 7 23.05 9.33 -9.00
C LEU A 7 23.38 7.85 -8.80
N TYR A 8 22.74 6.95 -9.55
CA TYR A 8 22.82 5.52 -9.27
C TYR A 8 23.24 4.66 -10.46
N GLY A 9 23.36 5.21 -11.68
CA GLY A 9 24.02 4.58 -12.84
C GLY A 9 23.43 3.25 -13.33
N ARG A 10 22.44 2.70 -12.63
CA ARG A 10 21.70 1.46 -12.90
C ARG A 10 20.21 1.73 -12.76
N ARG A 11 19.40 0.92 -13.43
CA ARG A 11 17.94 0.89 -13.21
C ARG A 11 17.70 0.65 -11.73
N CYS A 12 17.24 1.67 -11.03
CA CYS A 12 16.96 1.53 -9.62
C CYS A 12 15.79 0.58 -9.45
N GLN A 13 16.10 -0.61 -8.98
CA GLN A 13 15.08 -1.57 -8.58
C GLN A 13 14.52 -1.07 -7.25
N THR A 14 13.37 -0.39 -7.30
CA THR A 14 12.54 -0.19 -6.11
C THR A 14 12.32 -1.55 -5.43
N PRO A 15 12.19 -1.63 -4.09
CA PRO A 15 11.98 -2.91 -3.38
C PRO A 15 10.80 -3.75 -3.90
N LEU A 16 9.87 -3.13 -4.63
CA LEU A 16 8.80 -3.82 -5.36
C LEU A 16 9.28 -4.70 -6.54
N CYS A 17 10.52 -4.51 -7.01
CA CYS A 17 11.15 -5.25 -8.11
C CYS A 17 12.02 -6.42 -7.61
N TRP A 18 11.97 -6.74 -6.31
CA TRP A 18 12.65 -7.91 -5.72
C TRP A 18 11.87 -9.22 -5.86
N TYR A 19 10.72 -9.22 -6.55
CA TYR A 19 10.11 -10.48 -7.01
C TYR A 19 10.95 -11.02 -8.16
N GLN A 20 12.09 -11.60 -7.80
CA GLN A 20 12.91 -12.41 -8.68
C GLN A 20 12.06 -13.60 -9.10
N ASP A 21 11.87 -13.71 -10.42
CA ASP A 21 11.17 -14.78 -11.10
C ASP A 21 11.66 -16.15 -10.59
N GLY A 22 10.86 -16.83 -9.76
CA GLY A 22 11.19 -18.16 -9.26
C GLY A 22 10.50 -18.59 -7.96
N GLU A 23 10.10 -17.66 -7.09
CA GLU A 23 9.50 -18.00 -5.77
C GLU A 23 7.97 -17.89 -5.73
N SER A 24 7.31 -17.52 -6.83
CA SER A 24 5.84 -17.38 -6.86
C SER A 24 5.10 -18.72 -6.80
N MET A 25 5.82 -19.86 -6.79
CA MET A 25 5.22 -21.19 -6.89
C MET A 25 5.39 -22.08 -5.64
N ILE A 26 5.98 -21.59 -4.53
CA ILE A 26 6.14 -22.38 -3.28
C ILE A 26 5.32 -21.81 -2.11
N VAL A 27 4.41 -20.87 -2.38
CA VAL A 27 3.47 -20.41 -1.34
C VAL A 27 2.18 -21.23 -1.50
N GLY A 28 2.02 -22.25 -0.67
CA GLY A 28 0.85 -23.12 -0.68
C GLY A 28 -0.48 -22.32 -0.58
N PRO A 29 -1.60 -22.88 -1.06
CA PRO A 29 -2.88 -22.19 -1.13
C PRO A 29 -3.34 -21.61 0.22
N ASP A 30 -2.98 -22.25 1.33
CA ASP A 30 -3.28 -21.78 2.68
C ASP A 30 -2.61 -20.45 3.01
N MET A 31 -1.35 -20.27 2.60
CA MET A 31 -0.63 -19.00 2.82
C MET A 31 -1.19 -17.88 1.95
N VAL A 32 -1.61 -18.18 0.72
CA VAL A 32 -2.31 -17.22 -0.15
C VAL A 32 -3.64 -16.79 0.48
N GLN A 33 -4.40 -17.72 1.04
CA GLN A 33 -5.64 -17.40 1.76
C GLN A 33 -5.41 -16.57 3.02
N GLN A 34 -4.38 -16.90 3.81
CA GLN A 34 -4.05 -16.14 5.02
C GLN A 34 -3.59 -14.72 4.69
N THR A 35 -2.75 -14.55 3.66
CA THR A 35 -2.26 -13.23 3.23
C THR A 35 -3.40 -12.39 2.64
N THR A 36 -4.26 -12.97 1.80
CA THR A 36 -5.43 -12.26 1.28
C THR A 36 -6.40 -11.83 2.38
N TYR A 37 -6.61 -12.66 3.40
CA TYR A 37 -7.41 -12.27 4.57
C TYR A 37 -6.79 -11.09 5.32
N LYS A 38 -5.48 -11.13 5.59
CA LYS A 38 -4.75 -10.03 6.25
C LYS A 38 -4.80 -8.74 5.41
N VAL A 39 -4.66 -8.84 4.09
CA VAL A 39 -4.78 -7.69 3.17
C VAL A 39 -6.19 -7.08 3.22
N LYS A 40 -7.25 -7.92 3.22
CA LYS A 40 -8.63 -7.45 3.39
C LYS A 40 -8.81 -6.71 4.72
N GLN A 41 -8.26 -7.25 5.81
CA GLN A 41 -8.33 -6.62 7.13
C GLN A 41 -7.63 -5.25 7.17
N ILE A 42 -6.44 -5.14 6.58
CA ILE A 42 -5.71 -3.87 6.48
C ILE A 42 -6.52 -2.85 5.70
N ARG A 43 -7.05 -3.22 4.53
CA ARG A 43 -7.89 -2.33 3.70
C ARG A 43 -9.12 -1.83 4.45
N ALA A 44 -9.79 -2.72 5.19
CA ALA A 44 -10.96 -2.35 5.99
C ALA A 44 -10.59 -1.32 7.08
N ARG A 45 -9.48 -1.54 7.80
CA ARG A 45 -8.98 -0.59 8.80
C ARG A 45 -8.60 0.76 8.19
N MET A 46 -7.88 0.76 7.07
CA MET A 46 -7.53 2.00 6.37
C MET A 46 -8.76 2.79 5.96
N LYS A 47 -9.79 2.11 5.42
CA LYS A 47 -11.05 2.76 5.03
C LYS A 47 -11.75 3.39 6.23
N VAL A 48 -11.87 2.69 7.35
CA VAL A 48 -12.46 3.24 8.58
C VAL A 48 -11.70 4.48 9.07
N THR A 49 -10.36 4.46 9.04
CA THR A 49 -9.56 5.63 9.43
C THR A 49 -9.79 6.80 8.48
N GLN A 50 -9.83 6.54 7.17
CA GLN A 50 -10.09 7.55 6.15
C GLN A 50 -11.50 8.16 6.31
N ASP A 51 -12.51 7.34 6.53
CA ASP A 51 -13.89 7.79 6.75
C ASP A 51 -14.01 8.64 8.02
N ARG A 52 -13.31 8.27 9.11
CA ARG A 52 -13.22 9.09 10.33
C ARG A 52 -12.57 10.44 10.07
N GLN A 53 -11.44 10.46 9.38
CA GLN A 53 -10.73 11.69 9.03
C GLN A 53 -11.62 12.60 8.16
N LYS A 54 -12.31 12.01 7.17
CA LYS A 54 -13.25 12.71 6.31
C LYS A 54 -14.41 13.29 7.11
N SER A 55 -15.00 12.53 8.04
CA SER A 55 -16.06 13.02 8.93
C SER A 55 -15.61 14.23 9.76
N TYR A 56 -14.39 14.20 10.32
CA TYR A 56 -13.83 15.35 11.04
C TYR A 56 -13.65 16.58 10.14
N ALA A 57 -13.09 16.38 8.94
CA ALA A 57 -12.89 17.46 7.98
C ALA A 57 -14.23 18.05 7.52
N ASP A 58 -15.22 17.21 7.23
CA ASP A 58 -16.54 17.62 6.78
C ASP A 58 -17.30 18.39 7.88
N LYS A 59 -17.22 17.94 9.14
CA LYS A 59 -17.79 18.68 10.28
C LYS A 59 -17.16 20.06 10.46
N ARG A 60 -15.84 20.20 10.25
CA ARG A 60 -15.14 21.49 10.31
C ARG A 60 -15.37 22.39 9.10
N ARG A 61 -15.85 21.83 7.98
CA ARG A 61 -16.15 22.57 6.73
C ARG A 61 -17.59 23.05 6.65
N ARG A 62 -18.50 22.49 7.46
CA ARG A 62 -19.85 23.04 7.57
C ARG A 62 -19.75 24.43 8.21
N PRO A 63 -20.40 25.46 7.64
CA PRO A 63 -20.54 26.73 8.35
C PRO A 63 -21.23 26.43 9.69
N LEU A 64 -20.70 27.02 10.76
CA LEU A 64 -21.39 27.07 12.03
C LEU A 64 -22.67 27.89 11.76
N GLU A 65 -23.84 27.24 11.85
CA GLU A 65 -25.12 27.96 11.94
C GLU A 65 -25.14 28.82 13.20
#